data_AF-A0A7K4GXX9-F1
#
_entry.id   AF-A0A7K4GXX9-F1
#
_cell.length_a   1.000
_cell.length_b   1.000
_cell.length_c   1.000
_cell.angle_alpha   90.00
_cell.angle_beta   90.00
_cell.angle_gamma   90.00
#
_symmetry.space_group_name_H-M   'P 1'
#
loop_
_entity.id
_entity.type
_entity.pdbx_description
1 polymer ?
#
loop_
_entity_poly.entity_id
_entity_poly.type
_entity_poly.pdbx_seq_one_letter_code
_entity_poly.pdbx_strand_id
1 'polypeptide(L)'
;MVSDKEKRQEEKNLEISLRGKGWERGFTVEENRVAEYVELYESIGYDVRVEPATPDEQEECQKCFKADFDNLRTIYIKPTKNREDEMDFEELI
;
A
#
# COMPACT_ATOMS: atom_id res chain seq x y z
N MET A 1 -23.75 22.31 0.19
CA MET A 1 -23.74 20.99 0.83
C MET A 1 -22.67 20.20 0.12
N VAL A 2 -21.42 20.25 0.59
CA VAL A 2 -20.31 19.55 -0.07
C VAL A 2 -20.54 18.07 0.17
N SER A 3 -20.74 17.32 -0.90
CA SER A 3 -21.16 15.93 -0.86
C SER A 3 -20.06 15.11 -0.21
N ASP A 4 -20.39 14.19 0.71
CA ASP A 4 -19.41 13.41 1.49
C ASP A 4 -18.40 12.64 0.60
N LYS A 5 -18.73 12.44 -0.68
CA LYS A 5 -17.84 11.88 -1.70
C LYS A 5 -16.65 12.78 -2.05
N GLU A 6 -16.82 14.09 -2.12
CA GLU A 6 -15.77 15.03 -2.56
C GLU A 6 -14.69 15.20 -1.48
N LYS A 7 -15.09 15.27 -0.20
CA LYS A 7 -14.16 15.28 0.95
C LYS A 7 -13.30 14.01 1.01
N ARG A 8 -13.91 12.84 0.80
CA ARG A 8 -13.19 11.54 0.79
C ARG A 8 -12.18 11.42 -0.34
N GLN A 9 -12.49 11.99 -1.50
CA GLN A 9 -11.57 12.00 -2.64
C GLN A 9 -10.35 12.89 -2.35
N GLU A 10 -10.56 14.02 -1.67
CA GLU A 10 -9.53 14.98 -1.30
C GLU A 10 -8.63 14.45 -0.17
N GLU A 11 -9.19 13.75 0.82
CA GLU A 11 -8.44 13.07 1.90
C GLU A 11 -7.57 11.93 1.36
N LYS A 12 -8.11 11.07 0.48
CA LYS A 12 -7.29 10.03 -0.19
C LYS A 12 -6.17 10.63 -1.02
N ASN A 13 -6.43 11.71 -1.75
CA ASN A 13 -5.40 12.41 -2.52
C ASN A 13 -4.34 13.08 -1.63
N LEU A 14 -4.74 13.59 -0.46
CA LEU A 14 -3.82 14.18 0.51
C LEU A 14 -2.96 13.11 1.20
N GLU A 15 -3.52 11.95 1.54
CA GLU A 15 -2.78 10.81 2.08
C GLU A 15 -1.76 10.25 1.08
N ILE A 16 -2.15 10.11 -0.19
CA ILE A 16 -1.24 9.75 -1.29
C ILE A 16 -0.14 10.81 -1.42
N SER A 17 -0.47 12.10 -1.27
CA SER A 17 0.49 13.20 -1.32
C SER A 17 1.47 13.19 -0.13
N LEU A 18 1.00 12.85 1.07
CA LEU A 18 1.81 12.75 2.30
C LEU A 18 2.83 11.59 2.26
N ARG A 19 2.49 10.48 1.60
CA ARG A 19 3.43 9.35 1.44
C ARG A 19 4.62 9.69 0.53
N GLY A 20 4.46 10.68 -0.33
CA GLY A 20 5.47 11.11 -1.30
C GLY A 20 5.35 10.36 -2.63
N LYS A 21 6.01 10.88 -3.67
CA LYS A 21 5.93 10.32 -5.03
C LYS A 21 6.58 8.93 -5.10
N GLY A 22 5.90 8.00 -5.77
CA GLY A 22 6.38 6.65 -6.10
C GLY A 22 5.95 5.55 -5.14
N TRP A 23 5.17 5.85 -4.09
CA TRP A 23 4.57 4.81 -3.25
C TRP A 23 3.26 4.34 -3.85
N GLU A 24 3.15 3.03 -4.03
CA GLU A 24 1.94 2.37 -4.51
C GLU A 24 1.32 1.55 -3.37
N ARG A 25 -0.02 1.56 -3.30
CA ARG A 25 -0.76 0.72 -2.35
C ARG A 25 -0.70 -0.72 -2.84
N GLY A 26 -0.08 -1.60 -2.06
CA GLY A 26 -0.06 -3.03 -2.32
C GLY A 26 -1.35 -3.69 -1.85
N PHE A 27 -1.34 -4.23 -0.64
CA PHE A 27 -2.46 -4.99 -0.09
C PHE A 27 -2.50 -4.89 1.45
N THR A 28 -3.62 -5.33 2.02
CA THR A 28 -3.79 -5.42 3.47
C THR A 28 -3.66 -6.87 3.93
N VAL A 29 -2.95 -7.08 5.03
CA VAL A 29 -2.67 -8.40 5.61
C VAL A 29 -2.69 -8.33 7.14
N GLU A 30 -2.83 -9.49 7.78
CA GLU A 30 -2.68 -9.65 9.23
C GLU A 30 -1.27 -9.29 9.71
N GLU A 31 -1.18 -8.65 10.88
CA GLU A 31 0.07 -8.13 11.46
C GLU A 31 1.13 -9.22 11.67
N ASN A 32 0.73 -10.42 12.05
CA ASN A 32 1.61 -11.58 12.22
C ASN A 32 2.33 -12.01 10.93
N ARG A 33 1.77 -11.67 9.75
CA ARG A 33 2.32 -12.02 8.44
C ARG A 33 3.07 -10.87 7.78
N VAL A 34 2.99 -9.65 8.31
CA VAL A 34 3.64 -8.47 7.72
C VAL A 34 5.13 -8.70 7.50
N ALA A 35 5.82 -9.30 8.47
CA ALA A 35 7.27 -9.52 8.38
C ALA A 35 7.66 -10.40 7.17
N GLU A 36 6.87 -11.43 6.87
CA GLU A 36 7.07 -12.32 5.72
C GLU A 36 7.08 -11.52 4.40
N TYR A 37 6.13 -10.59 4.28
CA TYR A 37 6.00 -9.78 3.07
C TYR A 37 7.03 -8.66 3.01
N VAL A 38 7.36 -8.02 4.14
CA VAL A 38 8.42 -7.00 4.19
C VAL A 38 9.74 -7.60 3.70
N GLU A 39 10.14 -8.75 4.27
CA GLU A 39 11.36 -9.45 3.88
C GLU A 39 11.35 -9.84 2.39
N LEU A 40 10.23 -10.39 1.91
CA LEU A 40 10.08 -10.76 0.50
C LEU A 40 10.26 -9.56 -0.44
N TYR A 41 9.54 -8.46 -0.21
CA TYR A 41 9.56 -7.29 -1.10
C TYR A 41 10.89 -6.54 -1.05
N GLU A 42 11.51 -6.44 0.13
CA GLU A 42 12.86 -5.89 0.27
C GLU A 42 13.89 -6.75 -0.48
N SER A 43 13.78 -8.08 -0.41
CA SER A 43 14.71 -9.00 -1.10
C SER A 43 14.68 -8.88 -2.64
N ILE A 44 13.55 -8.45 -3.21
CA ILE A 44 13.37 -8.26 -4.66
C ILE A 44 13.51 -6.79 -5.06
N GLY A 45 14.00 -5.92 -4.18
CA GLY A 45 14.33 -4.52 -4.50
C GLY A 45 13.15 -3.55 -4.45
N TYR A 46 12.23 -3.72 -3.49
CA TYR A 46 11.26 -2.67 -3.13
C TYR A 46 11.55 -2.10 -1.75
N ASP A 47 11.32 -0.80 -1.59
CA ASP A 47 11.12 -0.20 -0.29
C ASP A 47 9.69 -0.55 0.18
N VAL A 48 9.57 -0.99 1.43
CA VAL A 48 8.28 -1.38 2.01
C VAL A 48 7.92 -0.44 3.15
N ARG A 49 6.66 0.01 3.16
CA ARG A 49 6.08 0.80 4.24
C ARG A 49 4.80 0.16 4.73
N VAL A 50 4.72 -0.06 6.04
CA VAL A 50 3.58 -0.69 6.68
C VAL A 50 2.81 0.36 7.47
N GLU A 51 1.51 0.44 7.24
CA GLU A 51 0.62 1.34 7.97
C GLU A 51 -0.57 0.55 8.52
N PRO A 52 -1.21 1.02 9.61
CA PRO A 52 -2.49 0.45 10.04
C PRO A 52 -3.50 0.51 8.90
N ALA A 53 -4.29 -0.54 8.72
CA ALA A 53 -5.42 -0.46 7.80
C ALA A 53 -6.36 0.67 8.27
N THR A 54 -7.08 1.34 7.35
CA THR A 54 -8.20 2.23 7.72
C THR A 54 -9.55 1.69 7.20
N PRO A 55 -10.66 1.73 7.99
CA PRO A 55 -11.92 1.08 7.62
C PRO A 55 -12.60 1.73 6.40
N ASP A 56 -12.26 3.00 6.15
CA ASP A 56 -12.80 3.85 5.10
C ASP A 56 -12.17 3.58 3.72
N GLU A 57 -11.12 2.76 3.67
CA GLU A 57 -10.43 2.46 2.42
C GLU A 57 -11.09 1.37 1.57
N GLN A 58 -11.94 0.50 2.14
CA GLN A 58 -12.55 -0.62 1.41
C GLN A 58 -14.07 -0.73 1.66
N GLU A 59 -14.86 -0.18 0.73
CA GLU A 59 -16.33 -0.26 0.77
C GLU A 59 -16.85 -1.71 0.64
N GLU A 60 -16.07 -2.60 0.01
CA GLU A 60 -16.50 -3.95 -0.35
C GLU A 60 -16.13 -5.04 0.68
N CYS A 61 -15.11 -4.83 1.51
CA CYS A 61 -14.58 -5.87 2.42
C CYS A 61 -14.97 -5.69 3.90
N GLN A 62 -15.95 -4.84 4.21
CA GLN A 62 -16.30 -4.48 5.59
C GLN A 62 -16.78 -5.65 6.47
N LYS A 63 -17.24 -6.78 5.92
CA LYS A 63 -17.73 -7.90 6.73
C LYS A 63 -16.62 -8.74 7.37
N CYS A 64 -15.51 -8.98 6.67
CA CYS A 64 -14.37 -9.72 7.22
C CYS A 64 -13.43 -8.79 8.01
N PHE A 65 -13.31 -7.53 7.58
CA PHE A 65 -12.44 -6.53 8.21
C PHE A 65 -12.92 -6.04 9.57
N LYS A 66 -14.23 -6.04 9.86
CA LYS A 66 -14.79 -5.51 11.12
C LYS A 66 -14.54 -6.39 12.34
N ALA A 67 -14.17 -7.66 12.15
CA ALA A 67 -14.00 -8.59 13.27
C ALA A 67 -12.67 -8.38 14.00
N ASP A 68 -11.62 -7.95 13.29
CA ASP A 68 -10.26 -7.86 13.86
C ASP A 68 -9.42 -6.80 13.13
N PHE A 69 -9.96 -5.59 13.08
CA PHE A 69 -9.39 -4.50 12.32
C PHE A 69 -8.01 -4.04 12.85
N ASP A 70 -7.81 -4.13 14.17
CA ASP A 70 -6.59 -3.70 14.84
C ASP A 70 -5.37 -4.54 14.43
N ASN A 71 -5.62 -5.80 14.07
CA ASN A 71 -4.62 -6.75 13.61
C ASN A 71 -4.33 -6.66 12.10
N LEU A 72 -4.92 -5.69 11.38
CA LEU A 72 -4.68 -5.51 9.95
C LEU A 72 -3.70 -4.37 9.68
N ARG A 73 -2.84 -4.60 8.69
CA ARG A 73 -1.81 -3.67 8.24
C ARG A 73 -1.82 -3.60 6.71
N THR A 74 -1.78 -2.40 6.17
CA THR A 74 -1.66 -2.15 4.73
C THR A 74 -0.21 -1.94 4.36
N ILE A 75 0.25 -2.71 3.37
CA ILE A 75 1.59 -2.67 2.83
C ILE A 75 1.60 -1.74 1.61
N TYR A 76 2.49 -0.77 1.65
CA TYR A 76 2.84 0.11 0.54
C TYR A 76 4.22 -0.27 0.03
N ILE A 77 4.37 -0.28 -1.29
CA ILE A 77 5.62 -0.65 -1.94
C ILE A 77 6.07 0.48 -2.85
N LYS A 78 7.39 0.61 -2.98
CA LYS A 78 8.01 1.54 -3.92
C LYS A 78 9.23 0.86 -4.54
N PRO A 79 9.37 0.83 -5.87
CA PRO A 79 10.59 0.31 -6.49
C PRO A 79 11.83 1.03 -5.95
N THR A 80 12.85 0.27 -5.58
CA THR A 80 14.17 0.86 -5.31
C THR A 80 14.83 1.21 -6.64
N LYS A 81 15.72 2.21 -6.62
CA LYS A 81 16.44 2.66 -7.83
C LYS A 81 17.17 1.52 -8.55
N ASN A 82 17.72 0.56 -7.80
CA ASN A 82 18.44 -0.59 -8.38
C ASN A 82 17.53 -1.53 -9.17
N ARG A 83 16.22 -1.60 -8.86
CA ARG A 83 15.26 -2.43 -9.58
C ARG A 83 14.76 -1.77 -10.87
N GLU A 84 14.65 -0.44 -10.88
CA GLU A 84 14.28 0.32 -12.09
C GLU A 84 15.32 0.11 -13.21
N ASP A 85 16.60 0.02 -12.84
CA ASP A 85 17.71 -0.24 -13.78
C ASP A 85 17.75 -1.69 -14.31
N GLU A 86 17.22 -2.68 -13.57
CA GLU A 86 17.20 -4.10 -13.99
C GLU A 86 16.07 -4.44 -14.99
N MET A 87 15.09 -3.56 -15.17
CA MET A 87 13.97 -3.78 -16.09
C MET A 87 14.26 -3.37 -17.54
N ASP A 88 15.49 -3.03 -17.88
CA ASP A 88 15.94 -2.75 -19.27
C ASP A 88 16.20 -4.03 -20.07
N PHE A 89 15.26 -4.98 -20.04
CA PHE A 89 15.31 -6.24 -20.79
C PHE A 89 14.95 -6.08 -22.28
N GLU A 90 14.64 -4.87 -22.73
CA GLU A 90 14.43 -4.56 -24.16
C GLU A 90 15.72 -4.57 -25.01
N GLU A 91 16.90 -4.72 -24.39
CA GLU A 91 18.18 -4.93 -25.10
C GLU A 91 18.61 -6.40 -25.23
N LEU A 92 17.81 -7.36 -24.75
CA LEU A 92 18.17 -8.79 -24.68
C LEU A 92 17.40 -9.71 -25.64
N ILE A 93 16.75 -9.15 -26.67
CA ILE A 93 16.14 -9.90 -27.79
C ILE A 93 16.64 -9.36 -29.13
#